data_AF-A0AAD6CJW2-F1
#
_entry.id   AF-A0AAD6CJW2-F1
#
_cell.length_a   1.000
_cell.length_b   1.000
_cell.length_c   1.000
_cell.angle_alpha   90.00
_cell.angle_beta   90.00
_cell.angle_gamma   90.00
#
_symmetry.space_group_name_H-M   'P 1'
#
loop_
_entity.id
_entity.type
_entity.pdbx_description
1 polymer ?
#
loop_
_entity_poly.entity_id
_entity_poly.type
_entity_poly.pdbx_seq_one_letter_code
_entity_poly.pdbx_strand_id
1 'polypeptide(L)'
;MPSTTEKRKRDTAVVSRSTKTKEASPPPVDNAQDIFRKYFEAQFEPIEPPKPDADPEEDEDEIDEEELSDAEGSDWDGISGEEEADSDEESYEVEIVEHKDAKRDDLMDKKARKAFMNSRPPSLGDVPTKTAEPVTKEEEEEDKDNFKHDLALQRLLRESHLLEDASDLAPTGKNRLKALDLRMQSLGAKTSLYDQKMPDAHRRGIKSKAASKDAKRRLEAKENGIILEKPSKITKSNSARRERGIGGSSIGKFSGGTLNLSKQDLHTVQSIRSRHDRGRGGRGGRGGRGGRGGRGRGRGGGRGRD
;
A
#
# COMPACT_ATOMS: atom_id res chain seq x y z
N MET A 1 7.39 -77.10 5.26
CA MET A 1 8.64 -76.39 4.93
C MET A 1 8.42 -74.88 5.11
N PRO A 2 8.75 -74.30 6.27
CA PRO A 2 8.61 -72.85 6.48
C PRO A 2 9.87 -72.11 6.03
N SER A 3 9.74 -71.16 5.09
CA SER A 3 10.80 -70.24 4.70
C SER A 3 10.77 -69.00 5.60
N THR A 4 11.88 -68.76 6.29
CA THR A 4 12.10 -67.63 7.21
C THR A 4 12.37 -66.35 6.42
N THR A 5 11.60 -65.30 6.69
CA THR A 5 11.82 -63.96 6.14
C THR A 5 12.97 -63.28 6.88
N GLU A 6 14.07 -63.06 6.15
CA GLU A 6 15.28 -62.40 6.62
C GLU A 6 15.08 -60.88 6.69
N LYS A 7 15.02 -60.32 7.91
CA LYS A 7 14.90 -58.89 8.17
C LYS A 7 16.29 -58.23 7.97
N ARG A 8 16.50 -57.54 6.85
CA ARG A 8 17.71 -56.70 6.68
C ARG A 8 17.64 -55.49 7.61
N LYS A 9 18.57 -55.43 8.57
CA LYS A 9 18.88 -54.24 9.36
C LYS A 9 19.47 -53.19 8.42
N ARG A 10 18.99 -51.95 8.49
CA ARG A 10 19.64 -50.81 7.84
C ARG A 10 20.67 -50.25 8.82
N ASP A 11 21.92 -50.19 8.39
CA ASP A 11 23.00 -49.58 9.15
C ASP A 11 22.78 -48.07 9.23
N THR A 12 22.65 -47.55 10.45
CA THR A 12 22.58 -46.12 10.74
C THR A 12 24.01 -45.58 10.81
N ALA A 13 24.46 -44.92 9.75
CA ALA A 13 25.71 -44.17 9.76
C ALA A 13 25.56 -42.95 10.68
N VAL A 14 26.12 -43.03 11.88
CA VAL A 14 26.26 -41.89 12.80
C VAL A 14 27.41 -41.03 12.30
N VAL A 15 27.08 -39.82 11.82
CA VAL A 15 28.05 -38.79 11.45
C VAL A 15 28.76 -38.32 12.71
N SER A 16 30.05 -38.63 12.84
CA SER A 16 30.92 -38.13 13.90
C SER A 16 31.21 -36.64 13.68
N ARG A 17 30.83 -35.82 14.65
CA ARG A 17 31.12 -34.38 14.69
C ARG A 17 32.59 -34.19 15.00
N SER A 18 33.38 -33.69 14.05
CA SER A 18 34.79 -33.38 14.23
C SER A 18 34.97 -32.25 15.27
N THR A 19 35.63 -32.57 16.37
CA THR A 19 36.11 -31.64 17.39
C THR A 19 37.25 -30.80 16.81
N LYS A 20 37.01 -29.51 16.58
CA LYS A 20 38.06 -28.54 16.31
C LYS A 20 38.64 -28.12 17.66
N THR A 21 39.81 -28.64 18.00
CA THR A 21 40.71 -28.02 18.98
C THR A 21 41.51 -26.93 18.29
N LYS A 22 41.32 -25.68 18.73
CA LYS A 22 42.36 -24.66 18.69
C LYS A 22 42.28 -23.90 20.01
N GLU A 23 43.34 -24.07 20.78
CA GLU A 23 43.71 -23.29 21.95
C GLU A 23 43.84 -21.80 21.58
N ALA A 24 43.39 -20.92 22.47
CA ALA A 24 44.21 -19.92 23.16
C ALA A 24 43.30 -18.80 23.73
N SER A 25 43.59 -18.45 24.98
CA SER A 25 43.06 -17.35 25.78
C SER A 25 42.84 -16.03 25.00
N PRO A 26 41.82 -15.21 25.35
CA PRO A 26 41.63 -13.90 24.72
C PRO A 26 42.86 -12.99 24.95
N PRO A 27 43.41 -12.34 23.90
CA PRO A 27 44.31 -11.20 24.07
C PRO A 27 43.51 -9.97 24.54
N PRO A 28 44.17 -8.95 25.12
CA PRO A 28 43.53 -7.84 25.82
C PRO A 28 42.50 -7.09 24.96
N VAL A 29 41.52 -6.54 25.65
CA VAL A 29 40.31 -5.81 25.19
C VAL A 29 40.56 -4.67 24.18
N ASP A 30 41.81 -4.30 23.93
CA ASP A 30 42.20 -3.26 22.96
C ASP A 30 42.04 -3.73 21.50
N ASN A 31 42.16 -5.04 21.22
CA ASN A 31 42.06 -5.57 19.86
C ASN A 31 40.63 -5.63 19.30
N ALA A 32 39.59 -5.63 20.15
CA ALA A 32 38.21 -5.70 19.68
C ALA A 32 37.79 -4.39 19.02
N GLN A 33 38.20 -3.26 19.59
CA GLN A 33 37.92 -1.93 19.04
C GLN A 33 38.64 -1.71 17.71
N ASP A 34 39.86 -2.23 17.57
CA ASP A 34 40.62 -2.16 16.32
C ASP A 34 40.01 -3.01 15.21
N ILE A 35 39.39 -4.14 15.54
CA ILE A 35 38.64 -4.95 14.57
C ILE A 35 37.40 -4.18 14.08
N PHE A 36 36.67 -3.53 14.98
CA PHE A 36 35.51 -2.71 14.59
C PHE A 36 35.92 -1.47 13.79
N ARG A 37 37.03 -0.80 14.14
CA ARG A 37 37.58 0.32 13.38
C ARG A 37 37.98 -0.10 11.96
N LYS A 38 38.72 -1.20 11.81
CA LYS A 38 39.09 -1.72 10.48
C LYS A 38 37.89 -2.11 9.64
N TYR A 39 36.85 -2.69 10.26
CA TYR A 39 35.62 -3.04 9.55
C TYR A 39 34.83 -1.78 9.15
N PHE A 40 34.84 -0.75 9.98
CA PHE A 40 34.22 0.53 9.70
C PHE A 40 34.96 1.29 8.59
N GLU A 41 36.29 1.42 8.68
CA GLU A 41 37.15 2.04 7.65
C GLU A 41 37.11 1.29 6.30
N ALA A 42 36.83 0.00 6.29
CA ALA A 42 36.62 -0.75 5.05
C ALA A 42 35.23 -0.51 4.42
N GLN A 43 34.25 -0.06 5.22
CA GLN A 43 32.89 0.26 4.75
C GLN A 43 32.71 1.74 4.41
N PHE A 44 33.52 2.62 5.02
CA PHE A 44 33.50 4.05 4.79
C PHE A 44 34.82 4.46 4.15
N GLU A 45 34.77 4.88 2.88
CA GLU A 45 35.92 5.49 2.22
C GLU A 45 36.36 6.73 3.02
N PRO A 46 37.68 6.96 3.21
CA PRO A 46 38.17 8.16 3.87
C PRO A 46 37.59 9.40 3.20
N ILE A 47 36.88 10.22 3.98
CA ILE A 47 36.37 11.51 3.51
C ILE A 47 37.59 12.35 3.15
N GLU A 48 37.69 12.76 1.88
CA GLU A 48 38.74 13.67 1.43
C GLU A 48 38.64 14.95 2.28
N PRO A 49 39.74 15.38 2.93
CA PRO A 49 39.71 16.66 3.62
C PRO A 49 39.40 17.75 2.57
N PRO A 50 38.54 18.74 2.90
CA PRO A 50 38.34 19.86 2.01
C PRO A 50 39.71 20.47 1.72
N LYS A 51 40.04 20.56 0.44
CA LYS A 51 41.22 21.28 -0.01
C LYS A 51 41.09 22.71 0.53
N PRO A 52 42.15 23.32 1.09
CA PRO A 52 42.16 24.78 1.18
C PRO A 52 42.04 25.27 -0.27
N ASP A 53 40.92 25.94 -0.55
CA ASP A 53 40.63 26.51 -1.85
C ASP A 53 41.81 27.38 -2.30
N ALA A 54 42.32 27.07 -3.49
CA ALA A 54 42.99 28.05 -4.33
C ALA A 54 41.99 28.40 -5.43
N ASP A 55 41.26 29.47 -5.13
CA ASP A 55 40.51 30.42 -5.95
C ASP A 55 39.38 29.99 -6.90
N PRO A 56 38.15 30.49 -6.66
CA PRO A 56 37.16 30.79 -7.69
C PRO A 56 37.51 32.10 -8.44
N GLU A 57 37.25 32.14 -9.75
CA GLU A 57 37.32 33.34 -10.59
C GLU A 57 36.21 34.36 -10.21
N GLU A 58 36.62 35.63 -10.00
CA GLU A 58 35.98 36.93 -10.37
C GLU A 58 34.49 37.18 -9.95
N ASP A 59 34.04 38.22 -9.23
CA ASP A 59 34.44 39.63 -8.95
C ASP A 59 33.77 40.07 -7.59
N GLU A 60 34.48 40.52 -6.55
CA GLU A 60 34.94 41.89 -6.17
C GLU A 60 33.90 42.87 -5.57
N ASP A 61 34.10 43.20 -4.27
CA ASP A 61 33.85 44.49 -3.54
C ASP A 61 34.19 44.23 -2.04
N GLU A 62 35.43 44.35 -1.53
CA GLU A 62 36.25 45.53 -1.16
C GLU A 62 36.15 45.95 0.35
N ILE A 63 37.16 45.52 1.15
CA ILE A 63 37.99 46.23 2.18
C ILE A 63 37.25 46.86 3.40
N ASP A 64 37.65 46.66 4.67
CA ASP A 64 38.92 47.08 5.28
C ASP A 64 39.25 46.36 6.60
N GLU A 65 40.55 46.26 6.85
CA GLU A 65 41.26 45.60 7.94
C GLU A 65 41.37 46.47 9.21
N GLU A 66 41.99 45.86 10.23
CA GLU A 66 42.46 46.44 11.51
C GLU A 66 41.36 46.59 12.58
N GLU A 67 41.49 46.05 13.79
CA GLU A 67 42.62 46.29 14.69
C GLU A 67 42.68 45.19 15.77
N LEU A 68 43.91 44.77 16.05
CA LEU A 68 44.29 43.81 17.08
C LEU A 68 44.53 44.59 18.38
N SER A 69 43.80 44.31 19.47
CA SER A 69 44.29 44.65 20.82
C SER A 69 43.63 43.81 21.92
N ASP A 70 44.40 42.83 22.39
CA ASP A 70 44.80 42.61 23.78
C ASP A 70 43.90 43.21 24.89
N ALA A 71 43.36 42.34 25.76
CA ALA A 71 43.07 42.69 27.15
C ALA A 71 42.93 41.43 28.02
N GLU A 72 43.93 41.28 28.87
CA GLU A 72 44.08 40.37 30.00
C GLU A 72 42.83 40.23 30.90
N GLY A 73 42.71 39.04 31.50
CA GLY A 73 42.39 38.84 32.91
C GLY A 73 41.15 39.52 33.49
N SER A 74 40.09 38.75 33.71
CA SER A 74 39.24 39.00 34.87
C SER A 74 38.52 37.72 35.29
N ASP A 75 39.13 37.04 36.26
CA ASP A 75 38.46 36.10 37.15
C ASP A 75 37.23 36.79 37.73
N TRP A 76 36.03 36.42 37.25
CA TRP A 76 34.81 36.93 37.85
C TRP A 76 34.50 36.13 39.11
N ASP A 77 34.92 36.75 40.19
CA ASP A 77 34.82 36.38 41.60
C ASP A 77 33.37 36.10 42.01
N GLY A 78 33.21 35.01 42.77
CA GLY A 78 31.93 34.61 43.32
C GLY A 78 31.47 35.62 44.36
N ILE A 79 30.26 36.16 44.19
CA ILE A 79 29.63 37.00 45.21
C ILE A 79 29.39 36.18 46.50
N SER A 80 30.30 36.30 47.46
CA SER A 80 30.19 35.80 48.83
C SER A 80 30.00 36.96 49.81
N GLY A 81 29.06 36.80 50.75
CA GLY A 81 28.86 37.65 51.94
C GLY A 81 28.06 38.92 51.62
N GLU A 82 27.20 39.47 52.48
CA GLU A 82 27.03 39.40 53.94
C GLU A 82 25.73 40.19 54.22
N GLU A 83 24.69 39.53 54.71
CA GLU A 83 24.08 39.75 56.04
C GLU A 83 23.55 41.19 56.32
N GLU A 84 22.22 41.25 56.48
CA GLU A 84 21.39 42.16 57.30
C GLU A 84 21.60 43.69 57.25
N ALA A 85 20.56 44.42 56.82
CA ALA A 85 19.56 44.96 57.76
C ALA A 85 18.60 45.97 57.08
N ASP A 86 17.31 45.69 57.30
CA ASP A 86 16.20 46.62 57.52
C ASP A 86 15.59 47.52 56.41
N SER A 87 14.27 47.36 56.34
CA SER A 87 13.22 48.34 55.96
C SER A 87 13.16 48.78 54.51
N ASP A 88 12.26 48.21 53.71
CA ASP A 88 10.83 48.51 53.77
C ASP A 88 10.11 47.76 52.64
N GLU A 89 8.90 47.33 52.99
CA GLU A 89 7.98 46.54 52.20
C GLU A 89 7.32 47.42 51.13
N GLU A 90 8.07 47.80 50.09
CA GLU A 90 7.49 48.28 48.83
C GLU A 90 7.73 47.22 47.76
N SER A 91 6.65 46.55 47.36
CA SER A 91 6.64 45.66 46.22
C SER A 91 7.12 46.42 44.99
N TYR A 92 8.38 46.25 44.61
CA TYR A 92 8.88 46.63 43.30
C TYR A 92 8.10 45.79 42.27
N GLU A 93 7.00 46.32 41.75
CA GLU A 93 6.27 45.71 40.66
C GLU A 93 7.18 45.82 39.42
N VAL A 94 7.91 44.74 39.14
CA VAL A 94 8.83 44.66 38.01
C VAL A 94 7.98 44.70 36.73
N GLU A 95 8.06 45.81 35.99
CA GLU A 95 7.45 45.91 34.66
C GLU A 95 8.31 45.16 33.65
N ILE A 96 7.97 43.88 33.44
CA ILE A 96 8.66 43.02 32.47
C ILE A 96 8.13 43.36 31.08
N VAL A 97 8.83 44.24 30.36
CA VAL A 97 8.61 44.42 28.92
C VAL A 97 9.33 43.29 28.17
N GLU A 98 8.61 42.20 27.93
CA GLU A 98 9.09 41.09 27.12
C GLU A 98 9.12 41.50 25.64
N HIS A 99 10.27 42.02 25.18
CA HIS A 99 10.56 42.09 23.76
C HIS A 99 10.80 40.66 23.26
N LYS A 100 9.73 39.97 22.88
CA LYS A 100 9.89 38.85 21.96
C LYS A 100 10.42 39.46 20.69
N ASP A 101 11.72 39.28 20.44
CA ASP A 101 12.33 39.44 19.13
C ASP A 101 11.68 38.39 18.21
N ALA A 102 10.41 38.60 17.87
CA ALA A 102 9.88 38.11 16.63
C ALA A 102 10.75 38.79 15.60
N LYS A 103 11.79 38.07 15.17
CA LYS A 103 12.41 38.28 13.87
C LYS A 103 11.22 38.30 12.92
N ARG A 104 10.74 39.50 12.61
CA ARG A 104 9.82 39.68 11.51
C ARG A 104 10.66 39.18 10.37
N ASP A 105 10.29 38.04 9.82
CA ASP A 105 10.85 37.57 8.56
C ASP A 105 10.40 38.57 7.50
N ASP A 106 11.02 39.76 7.50
CA ASP A 106 10.91 40.83 6.51
C ASP A 106 11.60 40.42 5.19
N LEU A 107 11.73 39.12 4.98
CA LEU A 107 11.96 38.53 3.67
C LEU A 107 10.63 38.51 2.94
N MET A 108 10.11 39.71 2.62
CA MET A 108 9.09 39.84 1.59
C MET A 108 9.51 39.00 0.40
N ASP A 109 8.67 38.05 0.01
CA ASP A 109 8.94 37.08 -1.06
C ASP A 109 9.57 37.82 -2.25
N LYS A 110 10.62 37.29 -2.88
CA LYS A 110 11.44 38.04 -3.87
C LYS A 110 10.57 38.67 -4.97
N LYS A 111 9.44 38.02 -5.28
CA LYS A 111 8.39 38.50 -6.19
C LYS A 111 7.59 39.68 -5.62
N ALA A 112 7.19 39.63 -4.36
CA ALA A 112 6.54 40.75 -3.65
C ALA A 112 7.46 41.95 -3.52
N ARG A 113 8.75 41.75 -3.20
CA ARG A 113 9.76 42.83 -3.14
C ARG A 113 9.95 43.50 -4.49
N LYS A 114 10.01 42.73 -5.58
CA LYS A 114 10.09 43.27 -6.96
C LYS A 114 8.82 43.99 -7.39
N ALA A 115 7.64 43.51 -7.00
CA ALA A 115 6.38 44.18 -7.31
C ALA A 115 6.26 45.53 -6.58
N PHE A 116 6.74 45.60 -5.35
CA PHE A 116 6.71 46.81 -4.54
C PHE A 116 7.79 47.84 -4.93
N MET A 117 8.99 47.39 -5.29
CA MET A 117 10.13 48.28 -5.60
C MET A 117 10.26 48.66 -7.08
N ASN A 118 9.40 48.13 -7.96
CA ASN A 118 9.36 48.62 -9.33
C ASN A 118 8.40 49.81 -9.44
N SER A 119 8.64 50.70 -10.40
CA SER A 119 7.90 51.97 -10.56
C SER A 119 6.43 51.81 -10.98
N ARG A 120 5.89 50.58 -11.04
CA ARG A 120 4.51 50.30 -11.41
C ARG A 120 3.70 49.99 -10.15
N PRO A 121 2.61 50.72 -9.86
CA PRO A 121 1.79 50.45 -8.69
C PRO A 121 1.17 49.04 -8.76
N PRO A 122 1.06 48.32 -7.63
CA PRO A 122 0.45 47.00 -7.61
C PRO A 122 -1.01 47.09 -8.08
N SER A 123 -1.35 46.34 -9.12
CA SER A 123 -2.72 46.30 -9.65
C SER A 123 -3.58 45.38 -8.79
N LEU A 124 -4.78 45.82 -8.41
CA LEU A 124 -5.72 45.10 -7.54
C LEU A 124 -6.31 43.79 -8.14
N GLY A 125 -5.72 43.24 -9.21
CA GLY A 125 -6.28 42.16 -10.02
C GLY A 125 -5.47 40.86 -10.09
N ASP A 126 -4.26 40.79 -9.52
CA ASP A 126 -3.41 39.61 -9.67
C ASP A 126 -3.71 38.55 -8.59
N VAL A 127 -4.83 37.85 -8.77
CA VAL A 127 -5.05 36.54 -8.14
C VAL A 127 -4.10 35.54 -8.82
N PRO A 128 -3.27 34.78 -8.09
CA PRO A 128 -2.38 33.81 -8.71
C PRO A 128 -3.22 32.68 -9.32
N THR A 129 -3.42 32.74 -10.64
CA THR A 129 -3.89 31.60 -11.41
C THR A 129 -2.85 30.48 -11.26
N LYS A 130 -3.27 29.36 -10.68
CA LYS A 130 -2.48 28.12 -10.58
C LYS A 130 -2.06 27.70 -11.98
N THR A 131 -0.87 28.10 -12.40
CA THR A 131 -0.17 27.53 -13.55
C THR A 131 0.27 26.14 -13.13
N ALA A 132 -0.25 25.11 -13.80
CA ALA A 132 0.32 23.78 -13.71
C ALA A 132 1.78 23.88 -14.16
N GLU A 133 2.70 23.54 -13.27
CA GLU A 133 4.13 23.52 -13.60
C GLU A 133 4.38 22.41 -14.64
N PRO A 134 5.24 22.67 -15.65
CA PRO A 134 5.64 21.63 -16.59
C PRO A 134 6.49 20.61 -15.83
N VAL A 135 6.04 19.35 -15.83
CA VAL A 135 6.76 18.22 -15.23
C VAL A 135 8.20 18.26 -15.70
N THR A 136 9.13 18.47 -14.76
CA THR A 136 10.56 18.47 -15.09
C THR A 136 10.98 17.05 -15.47
N LYS A 137 12.04 16.90 -16.27
CA LYS A 137 12.53 15.56 -16.66
C LYS A 137 12.93 14.72 -15.45
N GLU A 138 13.32 15.38 -14.35
CA GLU A 138 13.66 14.78 -13.07
C GLU A 138 12.41 14.16 -12.40
N GLU A 139 11.27 14.88 -12.39
CA GLU A 139 9.99 14.34 -11.91
C GLU A 139 9.52 13.11 -12.71
N GLU A 140 9.73 13.08 -14.03
CA GLU A 140 9.40 11.89 -14.84
C GLU A 140 10.29 10.68 -14.52
N GLU A 141 11.52 10.89 -14.05
CA GLU A 141 12.42 9.82 -13.63
C GLU A 141 12.04 9.30 -12.24
N GLU A 142 11.73 10.20 -11.30
CA GLU A 142 11.21 9.85 -9.99
C GLU A 142 9.91 9.05 -10.07
N ASP A 143 8.98 9.45 -10.95
CA ASP A 143 7.74 8.71 -11.18
C ASP A 143 8.02 7.29 -11.68
N LYS A 144 8.94 7.12 -12.64
CA LYS A 144 9.34 5.80 -13.14
C LYS A 144 9.95 4.94 -12.04
N ASP A 145 10.74 5.54 -11.16
CA ASP A 145 11.37 4.84 -10.04
C ASP A 145 10.34 4.44 -8.98
N ASN A 146 9.40 5.32 -8.65
CA ASN A 146 8.26 5.00 -7.78
C ASN A 146 7.44 3.84 -8.35
N PHE A 147 7.15 3.82 -9.65
CA PHE A 147 6.48 2.68 -10.29
C PHE A 147 7.30 1.39 -10.22
N LYS A 148 8.63 1.45 -10.36
CA LYS A 148 9.51 0.26 -10.20
C LYS A 148 9.49 -0.23 -8.76
N HIS A 149 9.55 0.66 -7.78
CA HIS A 149 9.50 0.34 -6.35
C HIS A 149 8.16 -0.29 -5.96
N ASP A 150 7.04 0.27 -6.42
CA ASP A 150 5.71 -0.30 -6.23
C ASP A 150 5.58 -1.68 -6.85
N LEU A 151 6.14 -1.89 -8.05
CA LEU A 151 6.16 -3.20 -8.69
C LEU A 151 6.97 -4.20 -7.86
N ALA A 152 8.16 -3.80 -7.39
CA ALA A 152 8.99 -4.62 -6.53
C ALA A 152 8.27 -5.00 -5.23
N LEU A 153 7.59 -4.05 -4.60
CA LEU A 153 6.77 -4.26 -3.40
C LEU A 153 5.60 -5.22 -3.66
N GLN A 154 4.88 -5.04 -4.78
CA GLN A 154 3.80 -5.94 -5.17
C GLN A 154 4.29 -7.37 -5.40
N ARG A 155 5.47 -7.55 -6.01
CA ARG A 155 6.10 -8.87 -6.18
C ARG A 155 6.45 -9.48 -4.84
N LEU A 156 7.11 -8.72 -3.96
CA LEU A 156 7.50 -9.17 -2.62
C LEU A 156 6.28 -9.64 -1.81
N LEU A 157 5.23 -8.83 -1.72
CA LEU A 157 4.05 -9.19 -0.94
C LEU A 157 3.36 -10.46 -1.48
N ARG A 158 3.22 -10.57 -2.81
CA ARG A 158 2.59 -11.75 -3.44
C ARG A 158 3.44 -13.01 -3.32
N GLU A 159 4.75 -12.87 -3.47
CA GLU A 159 5.72 -13.98 -3.51
C GLU A 159 6.32 -14.31 -2.13
N SER A 160 5.99 -13.55 -1.09
CA SER A 160 6.50 -13.70 0.29
C SER A 160 6.43 -15.13 0.83
N HIS A 161 5.41 -15.90 0.47
CA HIS A 161 5.26 -17.31 0.85
C HIS A 161 6.30 -18.26 0.23
N LEU A 162 7.05 -17.79 -0.78
CA LEU A 162 8.14 -18.51 -1.43
C LEU A 162 9.52 -18.08 -0.90
N LEU A 163 9.58 -17.00 -0.13
CA LEU A 163 10.79 -16.57 0.56
C LEU A 163 10.90 -17.35 1.87
N GLU A 164 12.10 -17.88 2.14
CA GLU A 164 12.34 -18.71 3.33
C GLU A 164 12.65 -17.83 4.55
N ASP A 165 13.37 -16.73 4.33
CA ASP A 165 13.75 -15.74 5.35
C ASP A 165 13.42 -14.31 4.90
N ALA A 166 13.16 -13.41 5.85
CA ALA A 166 12.90 -11.99 5.57
C ALA A 166 14.16 -11.20 5.16
N SER A 167 15.36 -11.78 5.34
CA SER A 167 16.64 -11.16 4.98
C SER A 167 16.99 -11.34 3.51
N ASP A 168 16.56 -12.44 2.87
CA ASP A 168 16.77 -12.69 1.44
C ASP A 168 15.49 -12.39 0.65
N LEU A 169 15.44 -11.17 0.10
CA LEU A 169 14.29 -10.69 -0.67
C LEU A 169 14.25 -11.28 -2.10
N ALA A 170 15.33 -11.93 -2.55
CA ALA A 170 15.43 -12.46 -3.89
C ALA A 170 15.16 -13.98 -3.90
N PRO A 171 14.09 -14.48 -4.53
CA PRO A 171 13.84 -15.91 -4.57
C PRO A 171 14.93 -16.62 -5.40
N THR A 172 15.63 -17.58 -4.80
CA THR A 172 16.70 -18.36 -5.44
C THR A 172 16.25 -19.77 -5.84
N GLY A 173 17.03 -20.44 -6.68
CA GLY A 173 16.86 -21.85 -7.06
C GLY A 173 15.45 -22.22 -7.55
N LYS A 174 14.78 -23.14 -6.84
CA LYS A 174 13.43 -23.62 -7.20
C LYS A 174 12.35 -22.57 -6.92
N ASN A 175 12.52 -21.76 -5.88
CA ASN A 175 11.57 -20.71 -5.53
C ASN A 175 11.62 -19.58 -6.56
N ARG A 176 12.78 -19.32 -7.17
CA ARG A 176 12.92 -18.45 -8.35
C ARG A 176 11.98 -18.85 -9.47
N LEU A 177 11.96 -20.14 -9.84
CA LEU A 177 11.14 -20.62 -10.96
C LEU A 177 9.64 -20.51 -10.65
N LYS A 178 9.22 -20.79 -9.40
CA LYS A 178 7.84 -20.59 -8.95
C LYS A 178 7.45 -19.11 -8.95
N ALA A 179 8.33 -18.23 -8.49
CA ALA A 179 8.12 -16.79 -8.51
C ALA A 179 7.95 -16.29 -9.96
N LEU A 180 8.80 -16.74 -10.89
CA LEU A 180 8.65 -16.41 -12.31
C LEU A 180 7.31 -16.87 -12.88
N ASP A 181 6.84 -18.08 -12.52
CA ASP A 181 5.51 -18.56 -12.94
C ASP A 181 4.37 -17.68 -12.39
N LEU A 182 4.43 -17.29 -11.10
CA LEU A 182 3.46 -16.36 -10.51
C LEU A 182 3.49 -14.98 -11.19
N ARG A 183 4.67 -14.47 -11.54
CA ARG A 183 4.81 -13.21 -12.29
C ARG A 183 4.14 -13.32 -13.66
N MET A 184 4.34 -14.41 -14.39
CA MET A 184 3.66 -14.62 -15.68
C MET A 184 2.14 -14.71 -15.52
N GLN A 185 1.63 -15.37 -14.48
CA GLN A 185 0.20 -15.39 -14.18
C GLN A 185 -0.34 -13.99 -13.87
N SER A 186 0.41 -13.19 -13.11
CA SER A 186 0.03 -11.80 -12.81
C SER A 186 0.00 -10.89 -14.04
N LEU A 187 0.83 -11.17 -15.04
CA LEU A 187 0.83 -10.50 -16.34
C LEU A 187 -0.32 -10.98 -17.25
N GLY A 188 -1.07 -12.03 -16.86
CA GLY A 188 -2.24 -12.53 -17.58
C GLY A 188 -2.08 -13.92 -18.20
N ALA A 189 -1.01 -14.67 -17.89
CA ALA A 189 -0.93 -16.07 -18.30
C ALA A 189 -2.08 -16.88 -17.69
N LYS A 190 -2.86 -17.56 -18.54
CA LYS A 190 -4.06 -18.30 -18.12
C LYS A 190 -3.76 -19.63 -17.43
N THR A 191 -2.56 -20.17 -17.64
CA THR A 191 -2.12 -21.48 -17.16
C THR A 191 -0.76 -21.36 -16.49
N SER A 192 -0.58 -22.06 -15.38
CA SER A 192 0.72 -22.22 -14.72
C SER A 192 1.60 -23.17 -15.51
N LEU A 193 2.90 -22.89 -15.57
CA LEU A 193 3.90 -23.82 -16.10
C LEU A 193 3.99 -25.13 -15.29
N TYR A 194 3.55 -25.10 -14.03
CA TYR A 194 3.55 -26.25 -13.13
C TYR A 194 2.25 -27.06 -13.18
N ASP A 195 1.30 -26.74 -14.07
CA ASP A 195 0.09 -27.55 -14.24
C ASP A 195 0.43 -28.90 -14.89
N GLN A 196 0.11 -30.00 -14.19
CA GLN A 196 0.47 -31.36 -14.60
C GLN A 196 -0.79 -32.18 -14.94
N LYS A 197 -0.70 -32.98 -16.01
CA LYS A 197 -1.78 -33.91 -16.40
C LYS A 197 -1.85 -35.09 -15.42
N MET A 198 -2.74 -34.98 -14.44
CA MET A 198 -2.99 -35.99 -13.41
C MET A 198 -4.33 -36.72 -13.63
N PRO A 199 -4.42 -38.04 -13.34
CA PRO A 199 -5.70 -38.75 -13.33
C PRO A 199 -6.72 -38.12 -12.36
N ASP A 200 -7.99 -38.16 -12.74
CA ASP A 200 -9.06 -37.46 -12.02
C ASP A 200 -9.21 -37.88 -10.56
N ALA A 201 -9.05 -39.17 -10.26
CA ALA A 201 -9.12 -39.69 -8.89
C ALA A 201 -8.04 -39.06 -7.98
N HIS A 202 -6.79 -39.04 -8.45
CA HIS A 202 -5.68 -38.44 -7.69
C HIS A 202 -5.86 -36.93 -7.56
N ARG A 203 -6.25 -36.25 -8.64
CA ARG A 203 -6.50 -34.81 -8.64
C ARG A 203 -7.59 -34.41 -7.63
N ARG A 204 -8.69 -35.16 -7.57
CA ARG A 204 -9.76 -34.95 -6.59
C ARG A 204 -9.28 -35.23 -5.16
N GLY A 205 -8.50 -36.29 -4.95
CA GLY A 205 -7.93 -36.65 -3.65
C GLY A 205 -6.94 -35.60 -3.10
N ILE A 206 -6.06 -35.06 -3.95
CA ILE A 206 -5.14 -33.98 -3.56
C ILE A 206 -5.91 -32.73 -3.16
N LYS A 207 -6.90 -32.34 -3.97
CA LYS A 207 -7.76 -31.17 -3.69
C LYS A 207 -8.59 -31.34 -2.40
N SER A 208 -9.13 -32.54 -2.16
CA SER A 208 -9.91 -32.81 -0.93
C SER A 208 -9.02 -32.81 0.31
N LYS A 209 -7.80 -33.37 0.22
CA LYS A 209 -6.82 -33.35 1.32
C LYS A 209 -6.31 -31.95 1.63
N ALA A 210 -6.07 -31.12 0.61
CA ALA A 210 -5.72 -29.71 0.80
C ALA A 210 -6.87 -28.98 1.52
N ALA A 211 -8.11 -29.16 1.06
CA ALA A 211 -9.28 -28.56 1.69
C ALA A 211 -9.49 -29.03 3.15
N SER A 212 -9.26 -30.31 3.46
CA SER A 212 -9.39 -30.82 4.83
C SER A 212 -8.29 -30.32 5.77
N LYS A 213 -7.04 -30.20 5.28
CA LYS A 213 -5.93 -29.59 6.04
C LYS A 213 -6.23 -28.12 6.35
N ASP A 214 -6.72 -27.39 5.36
CA ASP A 214 -7.09 -25.98 5.49
C ASP A 214 -8.31 -25.76 6.40
N ALA A 215 -9.27 -26.71 6.40
CA ALA A 215 -10.40 -26.68 7.32
C ALA A 215 -9.94 -26.91 8.77
N LYS A 216 -9.06 -27.90 9.01
CA LYS A 216 -8.48 -28.16 10.33
C LYS A 216 -7.72 -26.95 10.86
N ARG A 217 -6.81 -26.37 10.06
CA ARG A 217 -6.09 -25.13 10.41
C ARG A 217 -7.04 -24.00 10.81
N ARG A 218 -8.17 -23.85 10.11
CA ARG A 218 -9.17 -22.82 10.42
C ARG A 218 -10.00 -23.13 11.67
N LEU A 219 -10.28 -24.39 11.95
CA LEU A 219 -10.97 -24.79 13.18
C LEU A 219 -10.05 -24.55 14.38
N GLU A 220 -8.82 -25.06 14.32
CA GLU A 220 -7.80 -24.86 15.36
C GLU A 220 -7.52 -23.36 15.59
N ALA A 221 -7.39 -22.56 14.53
CA ALA A 221 -7.21 -21.11 14.67
C ALA A 221 -8.43 -20.42 15.29
N LYS A 222 -9.66 -20.83 14.96
CA LYS A 222 -10.88 -20.30 15.60
C LYS A 222 -10.95 -20.67 17.08
N GLU A 223 -10.62 -21.90 17.41
CA GLU A 223 -10.58 -22.41 18.79
C GLU A 223 -9.52 -21.67 19.60
N ASN A 224 -8.37 -21.35 18.98
CA ASN A 224 -7.27 -20.62 19.60
C ASN A 224 -7.40 -19.09 19.50
N GLY A 225 -8.46 -18.55 18.90
CA GLY A 225 -8.66 -17.11 18.72
C GLY A 225 -7.70 -16.42 17.72
N ILE A 226 -7.00 -17.18 16.87
CA ILE A 226 -6.10 -16.67 15.83
C ILE A 226 -6.90 -16.28 14.59
N ILE A 227 -6.76 -15.04 14.13
CA ILE A 227 -7.41 -14.55 12.91
C ILE A 227 -6.59 -14.96 11.69
N LEU A 228 -7.20 -15.76 10.81
CA LEU A 228 -6.62 -16.14 9.52
C LEU A 228 -7.16 -15.27 8.38
N GLU A 229 -6.44 -15.28 7.26
CA GLU A 229 -6.89 -14.64 6.02
C GLU A 229 -8.28 -15.10 5.57
N LYS A 230 -9.06 -14.15 5.05
CA LYS A 230 -10.40 -14.45 4.53
C LYS A 230 -10.24 -15.25 3.24
N PRO A 231 -10.90 -16.42 3.11
CA PRO A 231 -10.79 -17.20 1.88
C PRO A 231 -11.32 -16.36 0.71
N SER A 232 -10.51 -16.22 -0.34
CA SER A 232 -10.97 -15.64 -1.60
C SER A 232 -12.13 -16.52 -2.09
N LYS A 233 -13.32 -15.94 -2.21
CA LYS A 233 -14.47 -16.64 -2.80
C LYS A 233 -14.09 -16.90 -4.26
N ILE A 234 -13.56 -18.09 -4.55
CA ILE A 234 -13.34 -18.52 -5.93
C ILE A 234 -14.73 -18.61 -6.52
N THR A 235 -15.13 -17.56 -7.23
CA THR A 235 -16.35 -17.52 -8.02
C THR A 235 -16.12 -18.47 -9.18
N LYS A 236 -16.28 -19.78 -8.92
CA LYS A 236 -16.62 -20.71 -9.98
C LYS A 236 -17.89 -20.14 -10.56
N SER A 237 -17.75 -19.46 -11.68
CA SER A 237 -18.82 -18.75 -12.35
C SER A 237 -19.77 -19.81 -12.89
N ASN A 238 -20.62 -20.35 -12.02
CA ASN A 238 -21.98 -20.69 -12.43
C ASN A 238 -22.69 -19.37 -12.70
N SER A 239 -22.22 -18.67 -13.73
CA SER A 239 -22.90 -17.55 -14.37
C SER A 239 -24.20 -18.02 -15.04
N ALA A 240 -24.44 -19.34 -15.04
CA ALA A 240 -25.74 -19.91 -15.28
C ALA A 240 -26.72 -19.36 -14.23
N ARG A 241 -27.55 -18.42 -14.67
CA ARG A 241 -28.71 -17.94 -13.90
C ARG A 241 -29.50 -19.18 -13.50
N ARG A 242 -29.84 -19.31 -12.21
CA ARG A 242 -30.67 -20.41 -11.71
C ARG A 242 -31.88 -20.58 -12.64
N GLU A 243 -32.05 -21.79 -13.16
CA GLU A 243 -33.20 -22.12 -13.99
C GLU A 243 -34.48 -21.77 -13.23
N ARG A 244 -35.32 -20.92 -13.82
CA ARG A 244 -36.53 -20.38 -13.16
C ARG A 244 -37.73 -21.32 -13.28
N GLY A 245 -37.49 -22.61 -13.55
CA GLY A 245 -38.54 -23.58 -13.85
C GLY A 245 -39.39 -23.17 -15.05
N ILE A 246 -40.51 -23.86 -15.22
CA ILE A 246 -41.54 -23.51 -16.19
C ILE A 246 -42.39 -22.41 -15.55
N GLY A 247 -42.58 -21.30 -16.27
CA GLY A 247 -43.19 -20.06 -15.76
C GLY A 247 -44.48 -20.29 -14.98
N GLY A 248 -44.65 -19.54 -13.88
CA GLY A 248 -45.82 -19.61 -13.02
C GLY A 248 -47.12 -19.24 -13.74
N SER A 249 -48.24 -19.33 -13.01
CA SER A 249 -49.58 -18.98 -13.49
C SER A 249 -49.58 -17.67 -14.29
N SER A 250 -50.24 -17.68 -15.45
CA SER A 250 -50.33 -16.51 -16.35
C SER A 250 -51.13 -15.34 -15.79
N ILE A 251 -51.80 -15.53 -14.64
CA ILE A 251 -52.70 -14.58 -14.02
C ILE A 251 -52.16 -14.29 -12.60
N GLY A 252 -52.04 -13.03 -12.25
CA GLY A 252 -51.58 -12.61 -10.93
C GLY A 252 -50.12 -12.92 -10.61
N LYS A 253 -49.70 -12.61 -9.38
CA LYS A 253 -48.35 -12.87 -8.87
C LYS A 253 -48.42 -13.96 -7.81
N PHE A 254 -47.69 -15.06 -8.04
CA PHE A 254 -47.55 -16.11 -7.04
C PHE A 254 -46.40 -15.77 -6.08
N SER A 255 -46.70 -15.56 -4.80
CA SER A 255 -45.71 -15.24 -3.77
C SER A 255 -46.05 -15.95 -2.48
N GLY A 256 -45.10 -16.67 -1.88
CA GLY A 256 -45.31 -17.29 -0.56
C GLY A 256 -46.40 -18.37 -0.51
N GLY A 257 -46.67 -19.05 -1.63
CA GLY A 257 -47.71 -20.08 -1.69
C GLY A 257 -49.12 -19.55 -2.01
N THR A 258 -49.30 -18.23 -2.08
CA THR A 258 -50.58 -17.60 -2.41
C THR A 258 -50.54 -16.91 -3.78
N LEU A 259 -51.67 -16.97 -4.49
CA LEU A 259 -51.87 -16.32 -5.78
C LEU A 259 -52.54 -14.96 -5.56
N ASN A 260 -51.79 -13.88 -5.79
CA ASN A 260 -52.31 -12.53 -5.68
C ASN A 260 -52.89 -12.06 -7.02
N LEU A 261 -54.21 -11.92 -7.08
CA LEU A 261 -54.95 -11.49 -8.26
C LEU A 261 -55.27 -9.99 -8.20
N SER A 262 -55.06 -9.27 -9.30
CA SER A 262 -55.52 -7.88 -9.40
C SER A 262 -57.02 -7.83 -9.70
N LYS A 263 -57.68 -6.71 -9.37
CA LYS A 263 -59.10 -6.50 -9.76
C LYS A 263 -59.30 -6.62 -11.28
N GLN A 264 -58.31 -6.19 -12.06
CA GLN A 264 -58.33 -6.32 -13.52
C GLN A 264 -58.30 -7.78 -13.96
N ASP A 265 -57.46 -8.61 -13.33
CA ASP A 265 -57.39 -10.05 -13.60
C ASP A 265 -58.70 -10.75 -13.28
N LEU A 266 -59.37 -10.35 -12.20
CA LEU A 266 -60.70 -10.85 -11.86
C LEU A 266 -61.73 -10.47 -12.94
N HIS A 267 -61.72 -9.22 -13.39
CA HIS A 267 -62.63 -8.75 -14.44
C HIS A 267 -62.35 -9.41 -15.81
N THR A 268 -61.09 -9.65 -16.20
CA THR A 268 -60.77 -10.38 -17.44
C THR A 268 -61.20 -11.83 -17.35
N VAL A 269 -60.93 -12.53 -16.25
CA VAL A 269 -61.36 -13.93 -16.09
C VAL A 269 -62.89 -14.04 -16.07
N GLN A 270 -63.59 -13.11 -15.41
CA GLN A 270 -65.05 -13.08 -15.37
C GLN A 270 -65.66 -12.71 -16.75
N SER A 271 -65.07 -11.77 -17.49
CA SER A 271 -65.56 -11.37 -18.81
C SER A 271 -65.26 -12.39 -19.91
N ILE A 272 -64.17 -13.15 -19.81
CA ILE A 272 -63.85 -14.25 -20.73
C ILE A 272 -64.87 -15.39 -20.58
N ARG A 273 -65.30 -15.72 -19.36
CA ARG A 273 -66.34 -16.74 -19.14
C ARG A 273 -67.73 -16.34 -19.65
N SER A 274 -68.02 -15.03 -19.74
CA SER A 274 -69.29 -14.51 -20.25
C SER A 274 -69.40 -14.51 -21.78
N ARG A 275 -68.31 -14.74 -22.53
CA ARG A 275 -68.28 -14.63 -24.00
C ARG A 275 -68.04 -15.95 -24.73
N HIS A 276 -67.97 -17.08 -24.03
CA HIS A 276 -67.73 -18.38 -24.69
C HIS A 276 -69.00 -19.00 -25.32
N ASP A 277 -70.18 -18.44 -25.13
CA ASP A 277 -71.43 -19.00 -25.68
C ASP A 277 -72.09 -18.16 -26.78
N ARG A 278 -71.32 -17.35 -27.52
CA ARG A 278 -71.80 -16.76 -28.78
C ARG A 278 -70.71 -16.81 -29.83
N GLY A 279 -70.78 -17.86 -30.65
CA GLY A 279 -70.04 -17.93 -31.90
C GLY A 279 -70.30 -16.69 -32.75
N ARG A 280 -69.23 -16.13 -33.31
CA ARG A 280 -69.30 -15.39 -34.56
C ARG A 280 -67.91 -15.34 -35.19
N GLY A 281 -67.74 -16.15 -36.23
CA GLY A 281 -66.71 -15.88 -37.22
C GLY A 281 -66.97 -14.54 -37.90
N GLY A 282 -65.90 -13.92 -38.39
CA GLY A 282 -66.02 -12.93 -39.45
C GLY A 282 -65.23 -11.64 -39.27
N ARG A 283 -64.26 -11.49 -40.19
CA ARG A 283 -63.75 -10.26 -40.80
C ARG A 283 -62.81 -9.37 -39.98
N GLY A 284 -61.64 -9.16 -40.58
CA GLY A 284 -61.11 -7.80 -40.67
C GLY A 284 -59.61 -7.67 -40.78
N GLY A 285 -59.01 -8.22 -41.83
CA GLY A 285 -57.73 -7.71 -42.31
C GLY A 285 -57.87 -6.24 -42.74
N ARG A 286 -57.03 -5.38 -42.15
CA ARG A 286 -56.55 -4.06 -42.62
C ARG A 286 -55.60 -3.60 -41.50
N GLY A 287 -54.30 -3.52 -41.68
CA GLY A 287 -53.62 -2.75 -42.72
C GLY A 287 -53.23 -1.39 -42.14
N GLY A 288 -51.94 -1.20 -41.86
CA GLY A 288 -51.26 0.10 -41.99
C GLY A 288 -51.24 1.06 -40.79
N ARG A 289 -50.15 1.02 -40.03
CA ARG A 289 -49.24 2.16 -39.74
C ARG A 289 -48.09 1.59 -38.88
N GLY A 290 -46.86 1.52 -39.36
CA GLY A 290 -46.13 2.64 -39.95
C GLY A 290 -45.57 3.47 -38.80
N GLY A 291 -44.25 3.39 -38.60
CA GLY A 291 -43.57 3.78 -37.37
C GLY A 291 -43.62 5.27 -37.00
N ARG A 292 -43.40 5.48 -35.71
CA ARG A 292 -42.72 6.63 -35.11
C ARG A 292 -42.05 6.04 -33.87
N GLY A 293 -40.72 5.98 -33.80
CA GLY A 293 -39.87 7.16 -33.80
C GLY A 293 -39.79 7.63 -32.35
N GLY A 294 -38.62 7.44 -31.74
CA GLY A 294 -38.46 7.36 -30.30
C GLY A 294 -38.73 8.63 -29.51
N ARG A 295 -38.88 8.44 -28.19
CA ARG A 295 -38.56 9.44 -27.18
C ARG A 295 -37.86 8.72 -26.02
N GLY A 296 -36.60 9.06 -25.85
CA GLY A 296 -35.77 8.59 -24.76
C GLY A 296 -36.39 8.91 -23.40
N ARG A 297 -36.12 8.04 -22.44
CA ARG A 297 -36.13 8.40 -21.02
C ARG A 297 -34.77 8.03 -20.46
N GLY A 298 -34.06 9.06 -20.05
CA GLY A 298 -32.68 9.01 -19.59
C GLY A 298 -32.48 8.02 -18.45
N ARG A 299 -31.41 7.26 -18.56
CA ARG A 299 -30.75 6.68 -17.39
C ARG A 299 -30.06 7.83 -16.65
N GLY A 300 -30.71 8.32 -15.60
CA GLY A 300 -30.01 9.08 -14.56
C GLY A 300 -29.07 8.14 -13.83
N GLY A 301 -27.80 8.14 -14.23
CA GLY A 301 -26.70 7.56 -13.48
C GLY A 301 -26.23 8.56 -12.44
N GLY A 302 -26.76 8.47 -11.23
CA GLY A 302 -26.19 9.14 -10.06
C GLY A 302 -25.06 8.27 -9.50
N ARG A 303 -23.84 8.52 -9.95
CA ARG A 303 -22.62 8.20 -9.19
C ARG A 303 -22.27 9.45 -8.39
N GLY A 304 -22.65 9.47 -7.11
CA GLY A 304 -22.04 10.38 -6.14
C GLY A 304 -20.76 9.74 -5.63
N ARG A 305 -19.63 10.28 -6.08
CA ARG A 305 -18.38 10.31 -5.32
C ARG A 305 -18.34 11.69 -4.69
N ASP A 306 -18.23 11.73 -3.38
CA ASP A 306 -17.32 12.60 -2.63
C ASP A 306 -16.75 11.71 -1.51
#